data_AF-A0A822ECB0-F1
#
_entry.id   AF-A0A822ECB0-F1
#
_cell.length_a   1.000
_cell.length_b   1.000
_cell.length_c   1.000
_cell.angle_alpha   90.00
_cell.angle_beta   90.00
_cell.angle_gamma   90.00
#
_symmetry.space_group_name_H-M   'P 1'
#
loop_
_entity.id
_entity.type
_entity.pdbx_description
1 polymer ?
#
loop_
_entity_poly.entity_id
_entity_poly.type
_entity_poly.pdbx_seq_one_letter_code
_entity_poly.pdbx_strand_id
1 'polypeptide(L)' 'IPLRGSSIDIHPNARWQQNGVIVAGGNGEGNGINQLSYPWGLYVDEDQTIYVADQD' A
#
# COMPACT_ATOMS: atom_id res chain seq x y z
N ILE A 1 -23.40 21.68 -14.73
CA ILE A 1 -23.04 20.28 -15.10
C ILE A 1 -22.63 19.61 -13.80
N PRO A 2 -23.32 18.54 -13.34
CA PRO A 2 -23.22 18.09 -11.96
C PRO A 2 -21.90 17.38 -11.65
N LEU A 3 -21.43 17.57 -10.42
CA LEU A 3 -20.26 16.97 -9.81
C LEU A 3 -20.49 15.45 -9.67
N ARG A 4 -19.93 14.65 -10.59
CA ARG A 4 -19.90 13.19 -10.43
C ARG A 4 -18.64 12.84 -9.63
N GLY A 5 -18.85 12.19 -8.49
CA GLY A 5 -17.79 11.48 -7.79
C GLY A 5 -17.06 10.60 -8.78
N SER A 6 -15.76 10.83 -8.91
CA SER A 6 -14.86 10.01 -9.69
C SER A 6 -14.82 8.63 -9.05
N SER A 7 -15.66 7.71 -9.53
CA SER A 7 -15.40 6.30 -9.35
C SER A 7 -13.99 6.03 -9.88
N ILE A 8 -13.12 5.48 -9.04
CA ILE A 8 -11.86 4.91 -9.51
C ILE A 8 -12.27 3.70 -10.35
N ASP A 9 -12.21 3.82 -11.67
CA ASP A 9 -12.40 2.67 -12.55
C ASP A 9 -11.19 1.76 -12.36
N ILE A 10 -11.29 0.74 -11.49
CA ILE A 10 -10.29 -0.31 -11.44
C ILE A 10 -10.46 -1.13 -12.71
N HIS A 11 -9.72 -0.72 -13.73
CA HIS A 11 -9.74 -1.37 -15.03
C HIS A 11 -9.48 -2.88 -14.82
N PRO A 12 -10.18 -3.79 -15.54
CA PRO A 12 -9.98 -5.24 -15.39
C PRO A 12 -8.55 -5.70 -15.69
N ASN A 13 -7.76 -4.83 -16.33
CA ASN A 13 -6.33 -5.00 -16.56
C ASN A 13 -5.47 -4.01 -15.75
N ALA A 14 -5.96 -3.51 -14.62
CA ALA A 14 -5.15 -2.74 -13.69
C ALA A 14 -4.00 -3.63 -13.22
N ARG A 15 -2.80 -3.32 -13.71
CA ARG A 15 -1.56 -3.94 -13.28
C ARG A 15 -0.89 -2.94 -12.36
N TRP A 16 -0.33 -3.43 -11.26
CA TRP A 16 0.66 -2.65 -10.51
C TRP A 16 1.71 -2.13 -11.51
N GLN A 17 2.18 -0.90 -11.29
CA GLN A 17 3.26 -0.35 -12.09
C GLN A 17 4.42 -1.35 -12.07
N GLN A 18 4.84 -1.82 -13.25
CA GLN A 18 5.85 -2.88 -13.35
C GLN A 18 7.22 -2.44 -12.80
N ASN A 19 7.42 -1.14 -12.59
CA ASN A 19 8.58 -0.51 -11.97
C ASN A 19 8.35 -0.09 -10.51
N GLY A 20 7.38 -0.69 -9.81
CA GLY A 20 7.21 -0.48 -8.38
C GLY A 20 8.47 -0.90 -7.60
N VAL A 21 8.76 -0.19 -6.51
CA VAL A 21 9.85 -0.50 -5.58
C VAL A 21 9.25 -1.06 -4.30
N ILE A 22 9.82 -2.16 -3.79
CA ILE A 22 9.47 -2.69 -2.47
C ILE A 22 10.13 -1.81 -1.42
N VAL A 23 9.31 -1.14 -0.60
CA VAL A 23 9.76 -0.22 0.45
C VAL A 23 9.65 -0.81 1.85
N ALA A 24 8.73 -1.75 2.05
CA ALA A 24 8.55 -2.52 3.29
C ALA A 24 8.24 -3.99 2.93
N GLY A 25 8.83 -4.93 3.66
CA GLY A 25 8.74 -6.36 3.38
C GLY A 25 9.69 -6.87 2.29
N GLY A 26 9.50 -8.13 1.86
CA GLY A 26 10.32 -8.79 0.84
C GLY A 26 11.66 -9.38 1.34
N ASN A 27 12.04 -9.12 2.60
CA ASN A 27 13.28 -9.61 3.22
C ASN A 27 13.02 -10.57 4.41
N GLY A 28 11.90 -11.30 4.37
CA GLY A 28 11.46 -12.16 5.47
C GLY A 28 10.82 -11.40 6.63
N GLU A 29 10.36 -12.16 7.63
CA GLU A 29 9.76 -11.64 8.87
C GLU A 29 10.81 -11.00 9.79
N GLY A 30 10.43 -9.93 10.50
CA GLY A 30 11.26 -9.29 11.53
C GLY A 30 11.05 -7.78 11.67
N ASN A 31 11.83 -7.18 12.57
CA ASN A 31 11.74 -5.79 13.01
C ASN A 31 12.66 -4.80 12.23
N GLY A 32 13.26 -5.25 11.13
CA GLY A 32 14.07 -4.39 10.27
C GLY A 32 13.22 -3.37 9.49
N ILE A 33 13.83 -2.26 9.07
CA ILE A 33 13.13 -1.18 8.34
C ILE A 33 12.50 -1.63 7.00
N ASN A 34 12.94 -2.77 6.48
CA ASN A 34 12.49 -3.39 5.23
C ASN A 34 11.90 -4.81 5.45
N GLN A 35 11.42 -5.10 6.67
CA GLN A 35 10.78 -6.36 7.05
C GLN A 35 9.38 -6.09 7.63
N LEU A 36 8.52 -7.11 7.57
CA LEU A 36 7.18 -7.15 8.15
C LEU A 36 6.95 -8.57 8.67
N SER A 37 6.36 -8.75 9.84
CA SER A 37 6.14 -10.05 10.47
C SER A 37 4.68 -10.49 10.36
N TYR A 38 3.77 -9.71 10.96
CA TYR A 38 2.32 -9.98 10.93
C TYR A 38 1.52 -8.71 10.62
N PRO A 39 1.65 -8.14 9.40
CA PRO A 39 0.93 -6.93 9.04
C PRO A 39 -0.58 -7.18 8.95
N TRP A 40 -1.38 -6.35 9.61
CA TRP A 40 -2.84 -6.54 9.74
C TRP A 40 -3.68 -5.28 9.47
N GLY A 41 -3.04 -4.12 9.34
CA GLY A 41 -3.72 -2.86 9.08
C GLY A 41 -2.95 -1.98 8.10
N LEU A 42 -3.68 -1.20 7.30
CA LEU A 42 -3.15 -0.24 6.34
C LEU A 42 -3.89 1.09 6.50
N TYR A 43 -3.16 2.19 6.59
CA TYR A 43 -3.69 3.54 6.58
C TYR A 43 -2.87 4.44 5.66
N VAL A 44 -3.53 5.38 5.01
CA VAL A 44 -2.90 6.41 4.17
C VAL A 44 -3.37 7.76 4.68
N ASP A 45 -2.44 8.65 5.03
CA ASP A 45 -2.75 10.00 5.49
C ASP A 45 -2.92 11.00 4.33
N GLU A 46 -3.21 12.26 4.66
CA GLU A 46 -3.43 13.34 3.68
C GLU A 46 -2.17 13.66 2.85
N ASP A 47 -0.98 13.37 3.40
CA ASP A 47 0.32 13.56 2.73
C ASP A 47 0.71 12.36 1.85
N GLN A 48 -0.18 11.38 1.68
CA GLN A 48 0.06 10.12 0.97
C GLN A 48 1.14 9.23 1.62
N THR A 49 1.37 9.40 2.92
CA THR A 49 2.22 8.50 3.69
C THR A 49 1.45 7.22 3.98
N ILE A 50 2.09 6.08 3.69
CA ILE A 50 1.52 4.75 3.97
C ILE A 50 2.02 4.27 5.32
N TYR A 51 1.09 3.92 6.20
CA TYR A 51 1.35 3.28 7.49
C TYR A 51 0.86 1.85 7.44
N VAL A 52 1.71 0.92 7.88
CA VAL A 52 1.38 -0.50 8.01
C VAL A 52 1.46 -0.87 9.49
N ALA A 53 0.35 -1.37 10.04
CA ALA A 53 0.34 -1.91 11.39
C ALA A 53 0.87 -3.35 11.34
N ASP A 54 2.01 -3.58 11.98
CA ASP A 54 2.64 -4.89 12.14
C ASP A 54 2.45 -5.40 13.58
N GLN A 55 2.37 -6.72 13.76
CA GLN A 55 2.03 -7.37 15.04
C GLN A 55 3.16 -8.26 15.59
N ASP A 56 4.41 -8.00 15.21
CA ASP A 56 5.58 -8.62 15.87
C ASP A 56 5.68 -8.23 17.37
#